data_AF-A0A2V9Y8A7-F1
#
_entry.id   AF-A0A2V9Y8A7-F1
#
_cell.length_a   1.000
_cell.length_b   1.000
_cell.length_c   1.000
_cell.angle_alpha   90.00
_cell.angle_beta   90.00
_cell.angle_gamma   90.00
#
_symmetry.space_group_name_H-M   'P 1'
#
loop_
_entity.id
_entity.type
_entity.pdbx_description
1 polymer ?
#
loop_
_entity_poly.entity_id
_entity_poly.type
_entity_poly.pdbx_seq_one_letter_code
_entity_poly.pdbx_strand_id
1 'polypeptide(L)'
;MKHEKSVLQSLPKILLHEHLDGVLRPRTVIELAASTRYTELPTNDATELAAWFHQGANQGNLAKYLEGFRHTIAVMQSEEALERVAYEQAEDLSRDGVVYYETRFAPIFHTNKGLTHQQVVSAVLRGMARGRKDFGIRSGLLICAMRNMNVSLEMAELAVDFRERGVVGFDLAGEEGGYPPKKHVDAFHYIQRENFNITV
;
A
#
# COMPACT_ATOMS: atom_id res chain seq x y z
N MET A 1 1.57 28.32 16.51
CA MET A 1 0.78 27.71 17.59
C MET A 1 0.72 26.21 17.29
N LYS A 2 1.25 25.34 18.18
CA LYS A 2 1.11 23.89 17.98
C LYS A 2 -0.22 23.47 18.61
N HIS A 3 -1.10 22.83 17.83
CA HIS A 3 -2.34 22.28 18.36
C HIS A 3 -2.06 21.04 19.23
N GLU A 4 -2.91 20.78 20.22
CA GLU A 4 -2.82 19.55 21.01
C GLU A 4 -3.11 18.32 20.13
N LYS A 5 -2.43 17.21 20.41
CA LYS A 5 -2.59 15.96 19.64
C LYS A 5 -4.05 15.47 19.67
N SER A 6 -4.70 15.55 20.83
CA SER A 6 -6.11 15.20 21.02
C SER A 6 -7.04 15.97 20.09
N VAL A 7 -6.78 17.27 19.89
CA VAL A 7 -7.53 18.12 18.97
C VAL A 7 -7.28 17.69 17.53
N LEU A 8 -6.03 17.42 17.14
CA LEU A 8 -5.73 16.96 15.77
C LEU A 8 -6.38 15.60 15.46
N GLN A 9 -6.42 14.70 16.44
CA GLN A 9 -7.04 13.38 16.30
C GLN A 9 -8.57 13.45 16.21
N SER A 10 -9.22 14.42 16.88
CA SER A 10 -10.68 14.54 16.84
C SER A 10 -11.23 15.13 15.53
N LEU A 11 -10.38 15.76 14.70
CA LEU A 11 -10.81 16.29 13.41
C LEU A 11 -11.08 15.15 12.42
N PRO A 12 -12.19 15.21 11.65
CA PRO A 12 -12.41 14.26 10.56
C PRO A 12 -11.39 14.51 9.44
N LYS A 13 -10.66 13.46 9.06
CA LYS A 13 -9.60 13.54 8.03
C LYS A 13 -9.88 12.63 6.84
N ILE A 14 -9.38 13.04 5.68
CA ILE A 14 -9.39 12.29 4.43
C ILE A 14 -7.93 12.05 4.04
N LEU A 15 -7.53 10.80 3.85
CA LEU A 15 -6.17 10.42 3.46
C LEU A 15 -6.16 9.83 2.06
N LEU A 16 -5.60 10.54 1.09
CA LEU A 16 -5.67 10.14 -0.33
C LEU A 16 -4.38 9.54 -0.89
N HIS A 17 -3.30 9.52 -0.11
CA HIS A 17 -2.00 9.03 -0.56
C HIS A 17 -1.31 8.28 0.58
N GLU A 18 -1.56 6.99 0.66
CA GLU A 18 -0.86 6.11 1.60
C GLU A 18 -0.63 4.72 1.00
N HIS A 19 0.61 4.24 1.11
CA HIS A 19 1.03 2.96 0.55
C HIS A 19 0.77 1.81 1.53
N LEU A 20 -0.04 0.82 1.15
CA LEU A 20 -0.35 -0.33 2.01
C LEU A 20 0.92 -1.11 2.42
N ASP A 21 1.83 -1.28 1.48
CA ASP A 21 3.14 -1.93 1.63
C ASP A 21 4.16 -1.07 2.40
N GLY A 22 3.79 0.15 2.80
CA GLY A 22 4.62 1.07 3.60
C GLY A 22 4.12 1.34 5.02
N VAL A 23 2.96 0.80 5.44
CA VAL A 23 2.29 1.17 6.71
C VAL A 23 2.22 0.05 7.75
N LEU A 24 2.98 -1.02 7.55
CA LEU A 24 2.94 -2.16 8.46
C LEU A 24 3.42 -1.76 9.84
N ARG A 25 2.71 -2.22 10.87
CA ARG A 25 3.19 -2.14 12.26
C ARG A 25 4.49 -2.94 12.37
N PRO A 26 5.56 -2.42 13.01
CA PRO A 26 6.83 -3.15 13.17
C PRO A 26 6.65 -4.54 13.80
N ARG A 27 5.76 -4.65 14.80
CA ARG A 27 5.41 -5.94 15.41
C ARG A 27 4.79 -6.92 14.42
N THR A 28 3.90 -6.44 13.55
CA THR A 28 3.30 -7.26 12.48
C THR A 28 4.34 -7.72 11.49
N VAL A 29 5.30 -6.87 11.12
CA VAL A 29 6.44 -7.28 10.26
C VAL A 29 7.21 -8.45 10.87
N ILE A 30 7.53 -8.38 12.17
CA ILE A 30 8.26 -9.44 12.88
C ILE A 30 7.45 -10.74 12.93
N GLU A 31 6.17 -10.66 13.28
CA GLU A 31 5.29 -11.83 13.36
C GLU A 31 5.10 -12.49 11.98
N LEU A 32 4.90 -11.69 10.93
CA LEU A 32 4.78 -12.20 9.56
C LEU A 32 6.11 -12.75 9.05
N ALA A 33 7.25 -12.14 9.36
CA ALA A 33 8.57 -12.66 9.01
C ALA A 33 8.81 -14.05 9.60
N ALA A 34 8.47 -14.25 10.88
CA ALA A 34 8.54 -15.56 11.52
C ALA A 34 7.64 -16.58 10.82
N SER A 35 6.38 -16.22 10.52
CA SER A 35 5.43 -17.13 9.84
C SER A 35 5.84 -17.50 8.41
N THR A 36 6.50 -16.58 7.70
CA THR A 36 6.93 -16.75 6.31
C THR A 36 8.37 -17.26 6.18
N ARG A 37 9.04 -17.49 7.32
CA ARG A 37 10.47 -17.87 7.45
C ARG A 37 11.42 -16.88 6.78
N TYR A 38 11.07 -15.59 6.81
CA TYR A 38 11.93 -14.51 6.35
C TYR A 38 12.93 -14.13 7.46
N THR A 39 14.23 -14.19 7.16
CA THR A 39 15.31 -14.08 8.17
C THR A 39 16.21 -12.86 7.99
N GLU A 40 15.90 -11.96 7.05
CA GLU A 40 16.76 -10.81 6.74
C GLU A 40 16.37 -9.54 7.49
N LEU A 41 15.40 -9.60 8.42
CA LEU A 41 15.09 -8.44 9.25
C LEU A 41 16.34 -8.01 10.04
N PRO A 42 16.61 -6.70 10.16
CA PRO A 42 17.79 -6.20 10.86
C PRO A 42 17.73 -6.44 12.37
N THR A 43 16.53 -6.64 12.91
CA THR A 43 16.26 -6.92 14.32
C THR A 43 14.88 -7.58 14.45
N ASN A 44 14.67 -8.31 15.54
CA ASN A 44 13.37 -8.88 15.93
C ASN A 44 12.73 -8.12 17.10
N ASP A 45 13.29 -6.99 17.52
CA ASP A 45 12.66 -6.07 18.46
C ASP A 45 11.82 -5.02 17.71
N ALA A 46 10.57 -4.85 18.12
CA ALA A 46 9.64 -3.96 17.41
C ALA A 46 10.02 -2.48 17.52
N THR A 47 10.64 -2.06 18.63
CA THR A 47 11.05 -0.67 18.85
C THR A 47 12.28 -0.35 18.02
N GLU A 48 13.27 -1.25 18.03
CA GLU A 48 14.47 -1.11 17.20
C GLU A 48 14.13 -1.16 15.71
N LEU A 49 13.21 -2.05 15.30
CA LEU A 49 12.78 -2.14 13.90
C LEU A 49 12.07 -0.85 13.46
N ALA A 50 11.22 -0.27 14.33
CA ALA A 50 10.59 1.02 14.06
C ALA A 50 11.63 2.13 13.85
N ALA A 51 12.64 2.20 14.72
CA ALA A 51 13.72 3.16 14.61
C ALA A 51 14.54 2.96 13.32
N TRP A 52 14.80 1.71 12.94
CA TRP A 52 15.51 1.36 11.71
C TRP A 52 14.75 1.83 10.46
N PHE A 53 13.44 1.55 10.38
CA PHE A 53 12.60 2.05 9.27
C PHE A 53 12.60 3.58 9.21
N HIS A 54 12.47 4.25 10.36
CA HIS A 54 12.46 5.71 10.42
C HIS A 54 13.78 6.33 9.96
N GLN A 55 14.92 5.76 10.35
CA GLN A 55 16.24 6.18 9.89
C GLN A 55 16.43 5.97 8.38
N GLY A 56 15.96 4.83 7.85
CA GLY A 56 15.96 4.53 6.42
C GLY A 56 15.16 5.56 5.61
N ALA A 57 14.00 5.96 6.12
CA ALA A 57 13.14 6.93 5.46
C ALA A 57 13.71 8.36 5.44
N ASN A 58 14.56 8.72 6.41
CA ASN A 58 15.09 10.07 6.58
C ASN A 58 16.47 10.29 5.92
N GLN A 59 16.69 9.72 4.73
CA GLN A 59 17.99 9.78 4.03
C GLN A 59 18.05 10.76 2.85
N GLY A 60 16.95 11.47 2.56
CA GLY A 60 16.91 12.50 1.51
C GLY A 60 17.05 11.99 0.07
N ASN A 61 16.89 10.67 -0.15
CA ASN A 61 17.00 10.04 -1.46
C ASN A 61 15.94 8.92 -1.59
N LEU A 62 15.17 8.95 -2.68
CA LEU A 62 14.08 7.99 -2.93
C LEU A 62 14.56 6.53 -3.00
N ALA A 63 15.69 6.25 -3.64
CA ALA A 63 16.21 4.88 -3.75
C ALA A 63 16.52 4.29 -2.37
N LYS A 64 17.10 5.10 -1.47
CA LYS A 64 17.40 4.71 -0.08
C LYS A 64 16.14 4.53 0.75
N TYR A 65 15.16 5.42 0.58
CA TYR A 65 13.83 5.28 1.20
C TYR A 65 13.18 3.93 0.85
N LEU A 66 13.29 3.49 -0.41
CA LEU A 66 12.70 2.25 -0.90
C LEU A 66 13.39 0.98 -0.37
N GLU A 67 14.58 1.05 0.22
CA GLU A 67 15.29 -0.14 0.76
C GLU A 67 14.52 -0.84 1.88
N GLY A 68 13.69 -0.10 2.62
CA GLY A 68 12.82 -0.64 3.66
C GLY A 68 11.69 -1.51 3.09
N PHE A 69 11.19 -1.18 1.90
CA PHE A 69 10.09 -1.92 1.26
C PHE A 69 10.45 -3.38 0.96
N ARG A 70 11.75 -3.70 0.81
CA ARG A 70 12.20 -5.10 0.68
C ARG A 70 11.65 -5.98 1.80
N HIS A 71 11.60 -5.47 3.03
CA HIS A 71 11.16 -6.22 4.19
C HIS A 71 9.64 -6.36 4.24
N THR A 72 8.91 -5.27 4.01
CA THR A 72 7.45 -5.28 4.06
C THR A 72 6.87 -6.10 2.90
N ILE A 73 7.42 -5.96 1.70
CA ILE A 73 7.06 -6.79 0.55
C ILE A 73 7.34 -8.27 0.83
N ALA A 74 8.51 -8.62 1.38
CA ALA A 74 8.88 -10.01 1.63
C ALA A 74 7.92 -10.74 2.58
N VAL A 75 7.34 -10.02 3.56
CA VAL A 75 6.41 -10.60 4.53
C VAL A 75 4.95 -10.60 4.06
N MET A 76 4.63 -9.89 2.98
CA MET A 76 3.27 -9.77 2.39
C MET A 76 3.10 -10.66 1.15
N GLN A 77 3.51 -11.94 1.23
CA GLN A 77 3.48 -12.88 0.09
C GLN A 77 2.37 -13.94 0.22
N SER A 78 1.41 -13.77 1.13
CA SER A 78 0.23 -14.63 1.28
C SER A 78 -1.05 -13.81 1.38
N GLU A 79 -2.19 -14.41 1.04
CA GLU A 79 -3.49 -13.74 1.14
C GLU A 79 -3.80 -13.32 2.60
N GLU A 80 -3.42 -14.13 3.59
CA GLU A 80 -3.63 -13.84 5.00
C GLU A 80 -2.80 -12.65 5.47
N ALA A 81 -1.54 -12.55 5.01
CA ALA A 81 -0.67 -11.43 5.33
C ALA A 81 -1.21 -10.11 4.75
N LEU A 82 -1.61 -10.13 3.48
CA LEU A 82 -2.22 -8.98 2.79
C LEU A 82 -3.52 -8.53 3.46
N GLU A 83 -4.41 -9.48 3.77
CA GLU A 83 -5.67 -9.21 4.45
C GLU A 83 -5.44 -8.61 5.85
N ARG A 84 -4.47 -9.17 6.60
CA ARG A 84 -4.11 -8.67 7.93
C ARG A 84 -3.61 -7.23 7.87
N VAL A 85 -2.66 -6.92 7.00
CA VAL A 85 -2.07 -5.57 6.88
C VAL A 85 -3.15 -4.55 6.49
N ALA A 86 -4.02 -4.88 5.53
CA ALA A 86 -5.11 -4.00 5.12
C ALA A 86 -6.14 -3.73 6.23
N TYR A 87 -6.43 -4.74 7.06
CA TYR A 87 -7.27 -4.57 8.23
C TYR A 87 -6.61 -3.69 9.31
N GLU A 88 -5.33 -3.92 9.60
CA GLU A 88 -4.59 -3.13 10.60
C GLU A 88 -4.44 -1.67 10.18
N GLN A 89 -4.25 -1.38 8.89
CA GLN A 89 -4.26 -0.01 8.36
C GLN A 89 -5.59 0.69 8.67
N ALA A 90 -6.73 0.04 8.41
CA ALA A 90 -8.04 0.61 8.72
C ALA A 90 -8.21 0.89 10.23
N GLU A 91 -7.72 0.00 11.09
CA GLU A 91 -7.71 0.18 12.54
C GLU A 91 -6.91 1.43 12.94
N ASP A 92 -5.68 1.56 12.44
CA ASP A 92 -4.80 2.67 12.80
C ASP A 92 -5.32 4.01 12.30
N LEU A 93 -5.81 4.07 11.06
CA LEU A 93 -6.37 5.28 10.48
C LEU A 93 -7.65 5.72 11.20
N SER A 94 -8.52 4.78 11.56
CA SER A 94 -9.74 5.11 12.31
C SER A 94 -9.42 5.74 13.68
N ARG A 95 -8.39 5.22 14.37
CA ARG A 95 -7.90 5.76 15.65
C ARG A 95 -7.26 7.13 15.51
N ASP A 96 -6.72 7.45 14.33
CA ASP A 96 -6.21 8.78 14.05
C ASP A 96 -7.32 9.77 13.66
N GLY A 97 -8.58 9.36 13.51
CA GLY A 97 -9.70 10.23 13.13
C GLY A 97 -9.88 10.38 11.61
N VAL A 98 -9.28 9.49 10.83
CA VAL A 98 -9.53 9.40 9.39
C VAL A 98 -10.91 8.77 9.17
N VAL A 99 -11.74 9.44 8.38
CA VAL A 99 -13.11 9.01 8.06
C VAL A 99 -13.23 8.38 6.67
N TYR A 100 -12.26 8.68 5.80
CA TYR A 100 -12.11 8.07 4.47
C TYR A 100 -10.64 7.98 4.09
N TYR A 101 -10.21 6.85 3.54
CA TYR A 101 -8.87 6.72 2.98
C TYR A 101 -8.83 5.99 1.64
N GLU A 102 -7.89 6.40 0.81
CA GLU A 102 -7.49 5.72 -0.41
C GLU A 102 -6.09 5.15 -0.22
N THR A 103 -6.02 3.82 -0.05
CA THR A 103 -4.73 3.11 0.05
C THR A 103 -4.30 2.66 -1.32
N ARG A 104 -3.00 2.64 -1.57
CA ARG A 104 -2.39 2.29 -2.86
C ARG A 104 -1.28 1.28 -2.67
N PHE A 105 -1.08 0.38 -3.62
CA PHE A 105 0.04 -0.56 -3.62
C PHE A 105 0.23 -1.18 -5.00
N ALA A 106 1.38 -1.81 -5.23
CA ALA A 106 1.67 -2.48 -6.49
C ALA A 106 1.48 -4.00 -6.35
N PRO A 107 0.37 -4.60 -6.87
CA PRO A 107 0.11 -6.03 -6.72
C PRO A 107 1.24 -6.93 -7.25
N ILE A 108 1.98 -6.45 -8.27
CA ILE A 108 3.12 -7.14 -8.87
C ILE A 108 4.19 -7.53 -7.85
N PHE A 109 4.36 -6.77 -6.75
CA PHE A 109 5.35 -7.10 -5.73
C PHE A 109 4.96 -8.27 -4.82
N HIS A 110 3.69 -8.69 -4.85
CA HIS A 110 3.14 -9.68 -3.92
C HIS A 110 2.85 -11.04 -4.57
N THR A 111 3.49 -11.32 -5.71
CA THR A 111 3.31 -12.55 -6.49
C THR A 111 4.50 -13.52 -6.40
N ASN A 112 5.57 -13.18 -5.66
CA ASN A 112 6.81 -13.96 -5.62
C ASN A 112 6.64 -15.38 -5.05
N LYS A 113 5.57 -15.64 -4.28
CA LYS A 113 5.23 -16.98 -3.77
C LYS A 113 4.02 -17.62 -4.46
N GLY A 114 3.70 -17.19 -5.67
CA GLY A 114 2.73 -17.86 -6.56
C GLY A 114 1.30 -17.33 -6.50
N LEU A 115 1.04 -16.21 -5.81
CA LEU A 115 -0.25 -15.53 -5.90
C LEU A 115 -0.41 -14.87 -7.27
N THR A 116 -1.63 -14.90 -7.79
CA THR A 116 -2.02 -14.08 -8.94
C THR A 116 -2.33 -12.64 -8.51
N HIS A 117 -2.27 -11.68 -9.44
CA HIS A 117 -2.67 -10.30 -9.17
C HIS A 117 -4.09 -10.20 -8.60
N GLN A 118 -5.02 -11.02 -9.12
CA GLN A 118 -6.41 -11.06 -8.68
C GLN A 118 -6.55 -11.55 -7.23
N GLN A 119 -5.77 -12.57 -6.82
CA GLN A 119 -5.75 -13.05 -5.43
C GLN A 119 -5.20 -11.98 -4.49
N VAL A 120 -4.10 -11.32 -4.88
CA VAL A 120 -3.48 -10.24 -4.12
C VAL A 120 -4.48 -9.10 -3.86
N VAL A 121 -5.12 -8.59 -4.91
CA VAL A 121 -6.10 -7.51 -4.80
C VAL A 121 -7.33 -7.95 -3.99
N SER A 122 -7.82 -9.17 -4.21
CA SER A 122 -8.97 -9.69 -3.46
C SER A 122 -8.69 -9.81 -1.96
N ALA A 123 -7.48 -10.25 -1.58
CA ALA A 123 -7.07 -10.36 -0.17
C ALA A 123 -7.04 -9.00 0.54
N VAL A 124 -6.47 -7.98 -0.11
CA VAL A 124 -6.46 -6.61 0.40
C VAL A 124 -7.88 -6.09 0.58
N LEU A 125 -8.74 -6.25 -0.43
CA LEU A 125 -10.15 -5.82 -0.36
C LEU A 125 -10.92 -6.51 0.78
N ARG A 126 -10.66 -7.79 1.06
CA ARG A 126 -11.25 -8.48 2.23
C ARG A 126 -10.83 -7.82 3.54
N GLY A 127 -9.55 -7.47 3.68
CA GLY A 127 -9.02 -6.82 4.88
C GLY A 127 -9.63 -5.42 5.08
N MET A 128 -9.73 -4.65 4.00
CA MET A 128 -10.39 -3.34 3.99
C MET A 128 -11.90 -3.45 4.31
N ALA A 129 -12.59 -4.43 3.74
CA ALA A 129 -14.01 -4.66 4.02
C ALA A 129 -14.25 -5.03 5.49
N ARG A 130 -13.37 -5.85 6.08
CA ARG A 130 -13.40 -6.17 7.51
C ARG A 130 -13.13 -4.92 8.35
N GLY A 131 -12.13 -4.11 7.99
CA GLY A 131 -11.83 -2.86 8.65
C GLY A 131 -12.99 -1.85 8.62
N ARG A 132 -13.67 -1.72 7.48
CA ARG A 132 -14.90 -0.92 7.35
C ARG A 132 -16.00 -1.39 8.30
N LYS A 133 -16.19 -2.71 8.40
CA LYS A 133 -17.22 -3.30 9.28
C LYS A 133 -16.92 -3.04 10.75
N ASP A 134 -15.67 -3.23 11.16
CA ASP A 134 -15.30 -3.22 12.59
C ASP A 134 -14.99 -1.81 13.10
N PHE A 135 -14.53 -0.89 12.24
CA PHE A 135 -14.12 0.46 12.62
C PHE A 135 -14.95 1.59 12.00
N GLY A 136 -15.90 1.28 11.10
CA GLY A 136 -16.79 2.26 10.48
C GLY A 136 -16.11 3.21 9.47
N ILE A 137 -14.84 2.99 9.14
CA ILE A 137 -14.06 3.81 8.20
C ILE A 137 -14.36 3.41 6.75
N ARG A 138 -14.57 4.41 5.88
CA ARG A 138 -14.77 4.17 4.43
C ARG A 138 -13.43 4.13 3.72
N SER A 139 -13.34 3.36 2.63
CA SER A 139 -12.09 3.25 1.89
C SER A 139 -12.25 2.93 0.41
N GLY A 140 -11.19 3.21 -0.34
CA GLY A 140 -10.99 2.80 -1.73
C GLY A 140 -9.55 2.31 -1.96
N LEU A 141 -9.36 1.40 -2.91
CA LEU A 141 -8.06 0.84 -3.25
C LEU A 141 -7.58 1.40 -4.60
N LEU A 142 -6.31 1.78 -4.70
CA LEU A 142 -5.67 2.12 -5.97
C LEU A 142 -4.62 1.08 -6.32
N ILE A 143 -4.61 0.69 -7.60
CA ILE A 143 -3.61 -0.23 -8.15
C ILE A 143 -2.47 0.58 -8.74
N CYS A 144 -1.26 0.42 -8.19
CA CYS A 144 -0.06 1.06 -8.69
C CYS A 144 0.60 0.22 -9.79
N ALA A 145 0.92 0.86 -10.91
CA ALA A 145 2.01 0.44 -11.78
C ALA A 145 3.34 1.03 -11.30
N MET A 146 4.45 0.37 -11.65
CA MET A 146 5.80 0.82 -11.30
C MET A 146 6.51 1.41 -12.51
N ARG A 147 7.04 2.63 -12.36
CA ARG A 147 7.76 3.39 -13.41
C ARG A 147 8.92 2.64 -14.05
N ASN A 148 9.59 1.79 -13.27
CA ASN A 148 10.72 0.98 -13.71
C ASN A 148 10.33 -0.39 -14.30
N MET A 149 9.04 -0.65 -14.52
CA MET A 149 8.53 -1.92 -15.05
C MET A 149 7.62 -1.71 -16.26
N ASN A 150 7.59 -2.68 -17.17
CA ASN A 150 6.78 -2.63 -18.39
C ASN A 150 5.43 -3.35 -18.24
N VAL A 151 4.77 -3.21 -17.08
CA VAL A 151 3.50 -3.89 -16.74
C VAL A 151 2.34 -2.92 -16.51
N SER A 152 2.51 -1.63 -16.84
CA SER A 152 1.53 -0.60 -16.50
C SER A 152 0.17 -0.79 -17.17
N LEU A 153 0.13 -1.32 -18.39
CA LEU A 153 -1.15 -1.59 -19.07
C LEU A 153 -1.91 -2.72 -18.37
N GLU A 154 -1.23 -3.81 -18.02
CA GLU A 154 -1.82 -4.93 -17.25
C GLU A 154 -2.36 -4.46 -15.88
N MET A 155 -1.62 -3.59 -15.19
CA MET A 155 -2.08 -3.02 -13.92
C MET A 155 -3.28 -2.08 -14.09
N ALA A 156 -3.35 -1.37 -15.21
CA ALA A 156 -4.50 -0.52 -15.54
C ALA A 156 -5.76 -1.35 -15.85
N GLU A 157 -5.62 -2.42 -16.63
CA GLU A 157 -6.68 -3.41 -16.90
C GLU A 157 -7.19 -4.04 -15.59
N LEU A 158 -6.26 -4.48 -14.74
CA LEU A 158 -6.59 -5.02 -13.41
C LEU A 158 -7.37 -4.01 -12.55
N ALA A 159 -7.01 -2.73 -12.58
CA ALA A 159 -7.69 -1.70 -11.80
C ALA A 159 -9.16 -1.55 -12.25
N VAL A 160 -9.39 -1.52 -13.57
CA VAL A 160 -10.72 -1.43 -14.16
C VAL A 160 -11.55 -2.69 -13.89
N ASP A 161 -10.94 -3.87 -13.99
CA ASP A 161 -11.59 -5.17 -13.69
C ASP A 161 -12.09 -5.26 -12.23
N PHE A 162 -11.50 -4.49 -11.31
CA PHE A 162 -11.89 -4.44 -9.91
C PHE A 162 -12.74 -3.21 -9.53
N ARG A 163 -13.14 -2.36 -10.49
CA ARG A 163 -13.83 -1.08 -10.19
C ARG A 163 -15.11 -1.22 -9.38
N GLU A 164 -15.89 -2.28 -9.62
CA GLU A 164 -17.13 -2.57 -8.89
C GLU A 164 -16.92 -3.33 -7.57
N ARG A 165 -15.66 -3.61 -7.21
CA ARG A 165 -15.29 -4.40 -6.03
C ARG A 165 -14.51 -3.62 -4.97
N GLY A 166 -14.31 -2.32 -5.18
CA GLY A 166 -13.66 -1.42 -4.22
C GLY A 166 -12.32 -0.86 -4.67
N VAL A 167 -11.82 -1.23 -5.87
CA VAL A 167 -10.76 -0.45 -6.52
C VAL A 167 -11.38 0.81 -7.09
N VAL A 168 -10.78 1.96 -6.80
CA VAL A 168 -11.32 3.28 -7.16
C VAL A 168 -10.41 4.05 -8.10
N GLY A 169 -9.20 3.56 -8.40
CA GLY A 169 -8.32 4.22 -9.34
C GLY A 169 -7.04 3.45 -9.65
N PHE A 170 -6.25 4.05 -10.54
CA PHE A 170 -4.93 3.60 -10.96
C PHE A 170 -3.88 4.66 -10.59
N ASP A 171 -2.68 4.21 -10.24
CA ASP A 171 -1.54 5.06 -9.86
C ASP A 171 -0.26 4.66 -10.60
N LEU A 172 0.66 5.60 -10.81
CA LEU A 172 1.99 5.33 -11.36
C LEU A 172 3.10 5.72 -10.37
N ALA A 173 3.61 4.74 -9.62
CA ALA A 173 4.57 4.92 -8.54
C ALA A 173 5.99 4.44 -8.90
N GLY A 174 6.91 4.51 -7.94
CA GLY A 174 8.30 4.04 -8.08
C GLY A 174 9.31 5.14 -8.37
N GLU A 175 10.53 4.74 -8.74
CA GLU A 175 11.62 5.66 -9.01
C GLU A 175 11.28 6.59 -10.19
N GLU A 176 11.33 7.92 -9.96
CA GLU A 176 11.04 8.90 -11.01
C GLU A 176 12.25 9.17 -11.92
N GLY A 177 13.45 9.18 -11.34
CA GLY A 177 14.71 9.43 -12.04
C GLY A 177 14.95 8.38 -13.13
N GLY A 178 14.97 8.79 -14.40
CA GLY A 178 15.20 7.89 -15.55
C GLY A 178 13.95 7.14 -16.05
N TYR A 179 12.82 7.26 -15.37
CA TYR A 179 11.57 6.57 -15.71
C TYR A 179 10.41 7.55 -15.90
N PRO A 180 10.41 8.31 -17.01
CA PRO A 180 9.39 9.31 -17.28
C PRO A 180 8.02 8.68 -17.54
N PRO A 181 6.92 9.33 -17.13
CA PRO A 181 5.56 8.78 -17.24
C PRO A 181 5.13 8.52 -18.70
N LYS A 182 5.75 9.20 -19.68
CA LYS A 182 5.48 8.98 -21.11
C LYS A 182 5.70 7.54 -21.59
N LYS A 183 6.48 6.73 -20.85
CA LYS A 183 6.67 5.30 -21.14
C LYS A 183 5.41 4.46 -20.87
N HIS A 184 4.42 5.01 -20.16
CA HIS A 184 3.20 4.32 -19.73
C HIS A 184 1.94 4.90 -20.38
N VAL A 185 2.08 5.60 -21.52
CA VAL A 185 0.97 6.30 -22.19
C VAL A 185 -0.21 5.37 -22.52
N ASP A 186 0.07 4.13 -22.88
CA ASP A 186 -0.98 3.15 -23.22
C ASP A 186 -1.88 2.83 -22.01
N ALA A 187 -1.30 2.76 -20.81
CA ALA A 187 -2.04 2.57 -19.57
C ALA A 187 -2.92 3.78 -19.25
N PHE A 188 -2.38 5.00 -19.37
CA PHE A 188 -3.15 6.22 -19.15
C PHE A 188 -4.30 6.39 -20.15
N HIS A 189 -4.05 6.11 -21.43
CA HIS A 189 -5.09 6.13 -22.45
C HIS A 189 -6.15 5.06 -22.20
N TYR A 190 -5.76 3.87 -21.73
CA TYR A 190 -6.72 2.83 -21.35
C TYR A 190 -7.63 3.30 -20.21
N ILE A 191 -7.08 3.82 -19.11
CA ILE A 191 -7.88 4.30 -17.98
C ILE A 191 -8.83 5.45 -18.38
N GLN A 192 -8.36 6.37 -19.23
CA GLN A 192 -9.23 7.43 -19.78
C GLN A 192 -10.39 6.88 -20.62
N ARG A 193 -10.14 5.89 -21.50
CA ARG A 193 -11.20 5.27 -22.32
C ARG A 193 -12.24 4.56 -21.46
N GLU A 194 -11.82 3.96 -20.36
CA GLU A 194 -12.68 3.28 -19.39
C GLU A 194 -13.37 4.24 -18.40
N ASN A 195 -13.14 5.54 -18.52
CA ASN A 195 -13.68 6.59 -17.64
C ASN A 195 -13.40 6.31 -16.15
N PHE A 196 -12.16 5.95 -15.84
CA PHE A 196 -11.75 5.57 -14.49
C PHE A 196 -10.69 6.53 -13.92
N ASN A 197 -10.47 6.51 -12.60
CA ASN A 197 -9.65 7.55 -11.93
C ASN A 197 -8.14 7.26 -12.05
N ILE A 198 -7.34 8.33 -12.13
CA ILE A 198 -5.88 8.28 -12.29
C ILE A 198 -5.20 9.24 -11.30
N THR A 199 -4.09 8.80 -10.70
CA THR A 199 -3.08 9.62 -10.02
C THR A 199 -1.68 9.23 -10.55
N VAL A 200 -0.69 10.12 -10.41
CA VAL A 200 0.69 9.96 -10.95
C VAL A 200 1.73 10.51 -9.99
#